data_AF-A0A026WJK4-F1
#
_entry.id   AF-A0A026WJK4-F1
#
_cell.length_a   1.000
_cell.length_b   1.000
_cell.length_c   1.000
_cell.angle_alpha   90.00
_cell.angle_beta   90.00
_cell.angle_gamma   90.00
#
_symmetry.space_group_name_H-M   'P 1'
#
loop_
_entity.id
_entity.type
_entity.pdbx_description
1 polymer ?
#
loop_
_entity_poly.entity_id
_entity_poly.type
_entity_poly.pdbx_seq_one_letter_code
_entity_poly.pdbx_strand_id
1 'polypeptide(L)'
;MVSVVCKKDKCRLKRKKRKAGMKFAVGMIVRILSSNKIGVIIRWEKLELSLRTKKSSLYYTVLCDCKKTHCVPEENLRRVVKSIRIPINTDITGIYFSTFKGTYYMPNKILASEYPDDVLYLTYKKQLTFK
;
A
#
# COMPACT_ATOMS: atom_id res chain seq x y z
N MET A 1 -25.68 -14.19 -23.03
CA MET A 1 -25.01 -14.45 -21.73
C MET A 1 -23.53 -14.69 -22.03
N VAL A 2 -22.68 -13.66 -21.89
CA VAL A 2 -21.25 -13.78 -22.21
C VAL A 2 -20.52 -14.17 -20.93
N SER A 3 -20.23 -15.46 -20.79
CA SER A 3 -19.42 -15.98 -19.70
C SER A 3 -17.99 -15.52 -19.91
N VAL A 4 -17.56 -14.47 -19.20
CA VAL A 4 -16.15 -14.11 -19.11
C VAL A 4 -15.48 -15.18 -18.25
N VAL A 5 -14.99 -16.23 -18.91
CA VAL A 5 -14.05 -17.17 -18.32
C VAL A 5 -12.77 -16.38 -18.08
N CYS A 6 -12.63 -15.81 -16.88
CA CYS A 6 -11.34 -15.34 -16.38
C CYS A 6 -10.43 -16.57 -16.29
N LYS A 7 -9.67 -16.83 -17.35
CA LYS A 7 -8.60 -17.81 -17.37
C LYS A 7 -7.73 -17.52 -16.14
N LYS A 8 -7.64 -18.51 -15.25
CA LYS A 8 -6.75 -18.53 -14.10
C LYS A 8 -5.31 -18.60 -14.60
N ASP A 9 -4.81 -17.52 -15.19
CA ASP A 9 -3.39 -17.31 -15.26
C ASP A 9 -2.93 -17.07 -13.83
N LYS A 10 -2.35 -18.13 -13.24
CA LYS A 10 -1.53 -18.03 -12.04
C LYS A 10 -0.34 -17.15 -12.40
N CYS A 11 -0.54 -15.83 -12.43
CA CYS A 11 0.56 -14.88 -12.32
C CYS A 11 1.21 -15.16 -10.97
N ARG A 12 2.25 -16.00 -10.96
CA ARG A 12 3.17 -16.15 -9.83
C ARG A 12 3.94 -14.84 -9.72
N LEU A 13 3.26 -13.78 -9.28
CA LEU A 13 3.90 -12.54 -8.89
C LEU A 13 4.95 -12.90 -7.83
N LYS A 14 6.19 -12.46 -8.06
CA LYS A 14 7.28 -12.75 -7.12
C LYS A 14 6.90 -12.14 -5.78
N ARG A 15 6.81 -12.98 -4.76
CA ARG A 15 6.54 -12.53 -3.38
C ARG A 15 7.60 -11.50 -2.98
N LYS A 16 7.15 -10.31 -2.63
CA LYS A 16 8.01 -9.26 -2.10
C LYS A 16 8.19 -9.46 -0.60
N LYS A 17 9.44 -9.37 -0.15
CA LYS A 17 9.82 -9.43 1.26
C LYS A 17 10.09 -8.02 1.77
N ARG A 18 9.52 -7.70 2.93
CA ARG A 18 9.81 -6.42 3.60
C ARG A 18 11.26 -6.40 4.08
N LYS A 19 11.86 -5.21 4.09
CA LYS A 19 13.11 -4.97 4.82
C LYS A 19 12.81 -4.50 6.24
N ALA A 20 13.69 -4.83 7.17
CA ALA A 20 13.69 -4.25 8.50
C ALA A 20 13.76 -2.71 8.40
N GLY A 21 12.94 -2.02 9.20
CA GLY A 21 12.88 -0.56 9.23
C GLY A 21 11.87 0.10 8.27
N MET A 22 11.23 -0.65 7.37
CA MET A 22 10.14 -0.10 6.54
C MET A 22 8.97 0.40 7.40
N LYS A 23 8.60 1.67 7.25
CA LYS A 23 7.61 2.33 8.12
C LYS A 23 6.16 2.05 7.71
N PHE A 24 5.95 1.79 6.42
CA PHE A 24 4.61 1.66 5.84
C PHE A 24 4.41 0.33 5.13
N ALA A 25 3.15 -0.04 4.95
CA ALA A 25 2.73 -1.28 4.29
C ALA A 25 1.65 -0.97 3.25
N VAL A 26 1.55 -1.83 2.24
CA VAL A 26 0.43 -1.84 1.30
C VAL A 26 -0.87 -1.91 2.08
N GLY A 27 -1.83 -1.06 1.71
CA GLY A 27 -3.10 -0.89 2.41
C GLY A 27 -3.09 0.18 3.51
N MET A 28 -1.93 0.69 3.93
CA MET A 28 -1.89 1.81 4.88
C MET A 28 -2.34 3.12 4.22
N ILE A 29 -3.07 3.92 4.99
CA ILE A 29 -3.48 5.26 4.58
C ILE A 29 -2.44 6.28 5.06
N VAL A 30 -1.95 7.08 4.14
CA VAL A 30 -0.86 8.01 4.34
C VAL A 30 -1.21 9.38 3.78
N ARG A 31 -0.54 10.40 4.31
CA ARG A 31 -0.54 11.77 3.80
C ARG A 31 0.77 12.03 3.09
N ILE A 32 0.68 12.51 1.86
CA ILE A 32 1.82 12.99 1.06
C ILE A 32 2.13 14.42 1.54
N LEU A 33 3.36 14.66 2.00
CA LEU A 33 3.73 15.95 2.60
C LEU A 33 3.72 17.09 1.59
N SER A 34 4.25 16.88 0.39
CA SER A 34 4.41 17.93 -0.63
C SER A 34 3.08 18.48 -1.18
N SER A 35 2.03 17.66 -1.19
CA SER A 35 0.73 18.03 -1.77
C SER A 35 -0.41 18.01 -0.75
N ASN A 36 -0.12 17.64 0.49
CA ASN A 36 -1.09 17.46 1.57
C ASN A 36 -2.23 16.47 1.26
N LYS A 37 -2.08 15.65 0.20
CA LYS A 37 -3.09 14.67 -0.24
C LYS A 37 -3.07 13.42 0.62
N ILE A 38 -4.24 12.84 0.81
CA ILE A 38 -4.40 11.55 1.49
C ILE A 38 -4.57 10.46 0.44
N GLY A 39 -3.94 9.32 0.66
CA GLY A 39 -4.04 8.19 -0.24
C GLY A 39 -3.69 6.87 0.44
N VAL A 40 -3.98 5.77 -0.25
CA VAL A 40 -3.64 4.42 0.19
C VAL A 40 -2.45 3.89 -0.57
N ILE A 41 -1.51 3.24 0.12
CA ILE A 41 -0.36 2.61 -0.51
C ILE A 41 -0.82 1.35 -1.25
N ILE A 42 -0.53 1.27 -2.55
CA ILE A 42 -0.86 0.09 -3.38
C ILE A 42 0.36 -0.77 -3.69
N ARG A 43 1.57 -0.20 -3.72
CA ARG A 43 2.83 -0.93 -3.94
C ARG A 43 4.02 -0.12 -3.42
N TRP A 44 5.18 -0.78 -3.35
CA TRP A 44 6.47 -0.16 -3.08
C TRP A 44 7.57 -0.73 -3.96
N GLU A 45 8.56 0.11 -4.25
CA GLU A 45 9.78 -0.21 -4.98
C GLU A 45 11.01 0.31 -4.26
N LYS A 46 12.09 -0.46 -4.36
CA LYS A 46 13.42 -0.03 -3.98
C LYS A 46 14.10 0.51 -5.23
N LEU A 47 14.51 1.77 -5.20
CA LEU A 47 15.39 2.31 -6.23
C LEU A 47 16.81 2.35 -5.65
N GLU A 48 17.74 1.63 -6.29
CA GLU A 48 19.16 1.77 -6.01
C GLU A 48 19.71 2.87 -6.93
N LEU A 49 19.82 4.09 -6.43
CA LEU A 49 20.56 5.15 -7.12
C LEU A 49 22.06 4.90 -6.84
N SER A 50 22.77 4.29 -7.78
CA SER A 50 24.22 4.40 -7.85
C SER A 50 24.54 5.79 -8.44
N LEU A 51 25.37 6.61 -7.79
CA LEU A 51 26.71 6.88 -8.34
C LEU A 51 27.74 7.44 -7.35
N ARG A 52 27.47 7.54 -6.03
CA ARG A 52 28.51 7.91 -5.03
C ARG A 52 28.14 7.66 -3.56
N THR A 53 26.86 7.47 -3.23
CA THR A 53 26.39 7.13 -1.88
C THR A 53 25.42 5.94 -1.96
N LYS A 54 25.70 4.84 -1.23
CA LYS A 54 24.87 3.62 -1.16
C LYS A 54 23.53 3.85 -0.41
N LYS A 55 22.81 4.93 -0.69
CA LYS A 55 21.52 5.22 -0.04
C LYS A 55 20.41 4.68 -0.93
N SER A 56 19.93 3.47 -0.63
CA SER A 56 18.73 2.96 -1.29
C SER A 56 17.53 3.74 -0.80
N SER A 57 16.82 4.39 -1.71
CA SER A 57 15.59 5.11 -1.39
C SER A 57 14.39 4.21 -1.66
N LEU A 58 13.55 4.05 -0.63
CA LEU A 58 12.31 3.30 -0.73
C LEU A 58 11.20 4.24 -1.19
N TYR A 59 10.53 3.85 -2.27
CA TYR A 59 9.42 4.58 -2.85
C TYR A 59 8.14 3.79 -2.69
N TYR A 60 7.05 4.50 -2.43
CA TYR A 60 5.71 3.96 -2.35
C TYR A 60 4.85 4.58 -3.43
N THR A 61 4.03 3.75 -4.08
CA THR A 61 2.96 4.23 -4.95
C THR A 61 1.69 4.39 -4.13
N VAL A 62 1.19 5.62 -4.07
CA VAL A 62 0.02 6.01 -3.29
C VAL A 62 -1.13 6.33 -4.25
N LEU A 63 -2.25 5.63 -4.11
CA LEU A 63 -3.50 5.92 -4.80
C LEU A 63 -4.30 6.96 -4.00
N CYS A 64 -4.48 8.15 -4.58
CA CYS A 64 -5.25 9.24 -3.98
C CYS A 64 -6.72 9.21 -4.41
N ASP A 65 -7.55 9.94 -3.67
CA ASP A 65 -8.98 10.19 -3.95
C ASP A 65 -9.26 10.72 -5.36
N CYS A 66 -8.36 11.53 -5.91
CA CYS A 66 -8.41 12.04 -7.28
C CYS A 66 -8.15 11.00 -8.38
N LYS A 67 -8.25 9.69 -8.07
CA LYS A 67 -7.97 8.56 -8.98
C LYS A 67 -6.56 8.54 -9.58
N LYS A 68 -5.64 9.36 -9.06
CA LYS A 68 -4.24 9.43 -9.50
C LYS A 68 -3.33 8.69 -8.54
N THR A 69 -2.31 8.06 -9.10
CA THR A 69 -1.23 7.43 -8.35
C THR A 69 -0.01 8.34 -8.29
N HIS A 70 0.61 8.45 -7.11
CA HIS A 70 1.83 9.21 -6.89
C HIS A 70 2.95 8.28 -6.42
N CYS A 71 4.14 8.37 -7.04
CA CYS A 71 5.35 7.71 -6.54
C CYS A 71 6.05 8.67 -5.56
N VAL A 72 6.18 8.27 -4.29
CA VAL A 72 6.62 9.15 -3.21
C VAL A 72 7.68 8.44 -2.37
N PRO A 73 8.83 9.09 -2.08
CA PRO A 73 9.83 8.51 -1.18
C PRO A 73 9.28 8.41 0.25
N GLU A 74 9.76 7.43 1.02
CA GLU A 74 9.27 7.16 2.38
C GLU A 74 9.30 8.39 3.31
N GLU A 75 10.32 9.23 3.18
CA GLU A 75 10.50 10.45 3.98
C GLU A 75 9.42 11.51 3.74
N ASN A 76 8.77 11.48 2.58
CA ASN A 76 7.71 12.41 2.21
C ASN A 76 6.30 11.89 2.53
N LEU A 77 6.21 10.80 3.30
CA LEU A 77 4.96 10.22 3.76
C LEU A 77 4.82 10.34 5.28
N ARG A 78 3.60 10.64 5.71
CA ARG A 78 3.19 10.55 7.12
C ARG A 78 2.00 9.62 7.28
N ARG A 79 2.00 8.86 8.38
CA ARG A 79 0.83 8.07 8.78
C ARG A 79 -0.29 9.03 9.16
N VAL A 80 -1.51 8.74 8.68
CA VAL A 80 -2.69 9.42 9.20
C VAL A 80 -3.10 8.73 10.51
N VAL A 81 -2.95 9.44 11.63
CA VAL A 81 -3.21 8.89 12.98
C VAL A 81 -4.70 8.93 13.33
N LYS A 82 -5.42 9.95 12.85
CA LYS A 82 -6.86 10.06 13.05
C LYS A 82 -7.60 9.10 12.13
N SER A 83 -8.62 8.43 12.67
CA SER A 83 -9.55 7.62 11.88
C SER A 83 -10.15 8.48 10.77
N ILE A 84 -9.89 8.08 9.54
CA ILE A 84 -10.53 8.71 8.40
C ILE A 84 -11.96 8.19 8.38
N ARG A 85 -12.93 9.08 8.62
CA ARG A 85 -14.35 8.71 8.71
C ARG A 85 -14.93 8.30 7.35
N ILE A 86 -14.32 8.73 6.25
CA ILE A 86 -14.80 8.49 4.89
C ILE A 86 -13.76 7.68 4.12
N PRO A 87 -14.06 6.43 3.74
CA PRO A 87 -13.15 5.65 2.90
C PRO A 87 -12.80 6.43 1.63
N ILE A 88 -11.54 6.34 1.20
CA ILE A 88 -11.13 6.69 -0.17
C ILE A 88 -11.85 5.73 -1.12
N ASN A 89 -13.10 6.06 -1.45
CA ASN A 89 -14.00 5.23 -2.21
C ASN A 89 -13.93 5.63 -3.69
N THR A 90 -13.03 4.96 -4.40
CA THR A 90 -12.97 5.00 -5.85
C THR A 90 -13.25 3.60 -6.36
N ASP A 91 -13.86 3.50 -7.54
CA ASP A 91 -13.92 2.28 -8.35
C ASP A 91 -12.56 1.56 -8.41
N ILE A 92 -11.47 2.33 -8.48
CA ILE A 92 -10.09 1.82 -8.56
C ILE A 92 -9.64 1.16 -7.25
N THR A 93 -10.06 1.65 -6.07
CA THR A 93 -9.64 1.05 -4.79
C THR A 93 -10.14 -0.39 -4.65
N GLY A 94 -11.30 -0.72 -5.22
CA GLY A 94 -11.84 -2.08 -5.26
C GLY A 94 -11.00 -3.08 -6.08
N ILE A 95 -10.16 -2.59 -7.01
CA ILE A 95 -9.24 -3.43 -7.80
C ILE A 95 -8.10 -3.98 -6.93
N TYR A 96 -7.71 -3.25 -5.88
CA TYR A 96 -6.55 -3.58 -5.05
C TYR A 96 -6.94 -4.15 -3.68
N PHE A 97 -8.08 -3.72 -3.13
CA PHE A 97 -8.45 -3.97 -1.75
C PHE A 97 -9.80 -4.66 -1.62
N SER A 98 -9.92 -5.53 -0.62
CA SER A 98 -11.13 -6.30 -0.34
C SER A 98 -12.01 -5.67 0.74
N THR A 99 -11.41 -5.00 1.73
CA THR A 99 -12.15 -4.49 2.89
C THR A 99 -11.46 -3.28 3.50
N PHE A 100 -12.24 -2.25 3.81
CA PHE A 100 -11.78 -1.13 4.62
C PHE A 100 -11.91 -1.44 6.11
N LYS A 101 -10.87 -1.19 6.90
CA LYS A 101 -10.82 -1.46 8.35
C LYS A 101 -10.79 -0.18 9.19
N GLY A 102 -11.18 0.96 8.62
CA GLY A 102 -11.25 2.27 9.31
C GLY A 102 -9.94 3.07 9.23
N THR A 103 -8.79 2.43 9.44
CA THR A 103 -7.46 3.10 9.41
C THR A 103 -6.52 2.57 8.32
N TYR A 104 -6.93 1.50 7.65
CA TYR A 104 -6.21 0.87 6.56
C TYR A 104 -7.18 0.03 5.71
N TYR A 105 -6.70 -0.42 4.56
CA TYR A 105 -7.37 -1.36 3.67
C TYR A 105 -6.70 -2.73 3.70
N MET A 106 -7.50 -3.79 3.71
CA MET A 106 -7.00 -5.15 3.51
C MET A 106 -6.74 -5.40 2.03
N PRO A 107 -5.52 -5.80 1.63
CA PRO A 107 -5.24 -6.24 0.27
C PRO A 107 -6.21 -7.35 -0.18
N ASN A 108 -6.56 -7.37 -1.47
CA ASN A 108 -7.30 -8.49 -2.04
C ASN A 108 -6.39 -9.73 -2.23
N LYS A 109 -6.93 -10.84 -2.74
CA LYS A 109 -6.17 -12.10 -2.88
C LYS A 109 -4.91 -11.94 -3.74
N ILE A 110 -4.96 -11.12 -4.80
CA ILE A 110 -3.83 -10.91 -5.71
C ILE A 110 -2.73 -10.14 -4.98
N LEU A 111 -3.07 -8.99 -4.40
CA LEU A 111 -2.11 -8.12 -3.75
C LEU A 111 -1.57 -8.73 -2.44
N ALA A 112 -2.40 -9.47 -1.69
CA ALA A 112 -1.96 -10.23 -0.52
C ALA A 112 -0.97 -11.35 -0.89
N SER A 113 -1.13 -11.96 -2.07
CA SER A 113 -0.20 -13.00 -2.54
C SER A 113 1.17 -12.44 -2.92
N GLU A 114 1.23 -11.20 -3.40
CA GLU A 114 2.46 -10.48 -3.73
C GLU A 114 3.14 -9.90 -2.47
N TYR A 115 2.35 -9.40 -1.52
CA TYR A 115 2.81 -8.71 -0.30
C TYR A 115 2.36 -9.40 1.01
N PRO A 116 2.72 -10.67 1.25
CA PRO A 116 2.26 -11.40 2.43
C PRO A 116 2.71 -10.77 3.76
N ASP A 117 3.95 -10.25 3.81
CA ASP A 117 4.51 -9.61 5.00
C ASP A 117 3.78 -8.30 5.36
N ASP A 118 3.27 -7.57 4.35
CA ASP A 118 2.51 -6.33 4.57
C ASP A 118 1.14 -6.64 5.17
N VAL A 119 0.52 -7.75 4.75
CA VAL A 119 -0.73 -8.24 5.34
C VAL A 119 -0.52 -8.57 6.82
N LEU A 120 0.54 -9.32 7.14
CA LEU A 120 0.90 -9.63 8.53
C LEU A 120 1.16 -8.35 9.33
N TYR A 121 1.90 -7.41 8.76
CA TYR A 121 2.20 -6.12 9.40
C TYR A 121 0.93 -5.35 9.78
N LEU A 122 -0.07 -5.31 8.88
CA LEU A 122 -1.35 -4.67 9.14
C LEU A 122 -2.14 -5.36 10.26
N THR A 123 -2.11 -6.69 10.33
CA THR A 123 -2.86 -7.46 11.34
C THR A 123 -2.21 -7.40 12.72
N TYR A 124 -0.88 -7.46 12.81
CA TYR A 124 -0.16 -7.45 14.10
C TYR A 124 -0.12 -6.07 14.75
N LYS A 125 -0.02 -4.99 13.97
CA LYS A 125 0.06 -3.62 14.52
C LYS A 125 -1.17 -3.21 15.33
N LYS A 126 -2.29 -3.93 15.18
CA LYS A 126 -3.53 -3.75 15.96
C LYS A 126 -3.39 -4.17 17.42
N GLN A 127 -2.46 -5.07 17.76
CA GLN A 127 -2.27 -5.56 19.14
C GLN A 127 -1.45 -4.60 20.01
N LEU A 128 -0.62 -3.74 19.40
CA LEU A 128 0.29 -2.83 20.11
C LEU A 128 -0.32 -1.46 20.46
N THR A 129 -1.59 -1.21 20.12
CA THR A 129 -2.27 0.07 20.40
C THR A 129 -3.17 0.04 21.63
N PHE A 130 -3.16 -1.07 22.39
CA PHE A 130 -3.82 -1.23 23.68
C PHE A 130 -2.77 -1.61 24.74
N LYS A 131 -1.97 -0.64 25.17
CA LYS A 131 -1.26 -0.63 26.46
C LYS A 131 -1.20 0.81 26.95
#